data_AF-A0A1J3C7B4-F1
#
_entry.id   AF-A0A1J3C7B4-F1
#
_cell.length_a   1.000
_cell.length_b   1.000
_cell.length_c   1.000
_cell.angle_alpha   90.00
_cell.angle_beta   90.00
_cell.angle_gamma   90.00
#
_symmetry.space_group_name_H-M   'P 1'
#
loop_
_entity.id
_entity.type
_entity.pdbx_description
1 polymer ?
#
loop_
_entity_poly.entity_id
_entity_poly.type
_entity_poly.pdbx_seq_one_letter_code
_entity_poly.pdbx_strand_id
1 'polypeptide(L)'
;SAETVKKKTEYLVKQMNWPLKSVASHPQVFSYSMEKRIVPRCNVIKALMSKGLLGKGSELPSVSTVMSKTNQAFLNQYVMKHEKLFPELMAIFKGEQVSIDLKALLSEQ
;
A
#
# COMPACT_ATOMS: atom_id res chain seq x y z
N SER A 1 7.00 -7.28 19.63
CA SER A 1 7.14 -8.74 19.75
C SER A 1 7.64 -9.32 18.44
N ALA A 2 8.34 -10.45 18.47
CA ALA A 2 8.69 -11.23 17.28
C ALA A 2 7.45 -11.58 16.44
N GLU A 3 6.29 -11.81 17.09
CA GLU A 3 5.02 -12.06 16.41
C GLU A 3 4.55 -10.86 15.57
N THR A 4 4.75 -9.64 16.08
CA THR A 4 4.42 -8.41 15.34
C THR A 4 5.27 -8.28 14.08
N VAL A 5 6.57 -8.61 14.17
CA VAL A 5 7.49 -8.59 13.03
C VAL A 5 7.09 -9.65 12.00
N LYS A 6 6.76 -10.87 12.45
CA LYS A 6 6.26 -11.95 11.59
C LYS A 6 5.01 -11.53 10.83
N LYS A 7 3.99 -11.01 11.52
CA LYS A 7 2.73 -10.55 10.90
C LYS A 7 2.96 -9.46 9.85
N LYS A 8 3.82 -8.47 10.16
CA LYS A 8 4.17 -7.40 9.21
C LYS A 8 4.92 -7.95 7.99
N THR A 9 5.85 -8.88 8.22
CA THR A 9 6.62 -9.52 7.14
C THR A 9 5.71 -10.33 6.23
N GLU A 10 4.82 -11.14 6.79
CA GLU A 10 3.84 -11.92 6.00
C GLU A 10 2.95 -11.02 5.16
N TYR A 11 2.47 -9.91 5.72
CA TYR A 11 1.66 -8.95 4.96
C TYR A 11 2.48 -8.30 3.83
N LEU A 12 3.66 -7.74 4.11
CA LEU A 12 4.45 -7.03 3.11
C LEU A 12 4.99 -7.96 2.01
N VAL A 13 5.41 -9.17 2.37
CA VAL A 13 6.00 -10.11 1.40
C VAL A 13 4.93 -10.89 0.66
N LYS A 14 3.96 -11.49 1.36
CA LYS A 14 2.96 -12.37 0.73
C LYS A 14 1.79 -11.60 0.13
N GLN A 15 1.29 -10.59 0.83
CA GLN A 15 0.06 -9.88 0.41
C GLN A 15 0.34 -8.70 -0.52
N MET A 16 1.52 -8.10 -0.43
CA MET A 16 1.93 -6.97 -1.26
C MET A 16 3.01 -7.33 -2.28
N ASN A 17 3.54 -8.56 -2.24
CA ASN A 17 4.55 -9.06 -3.17
C ASN A 17 5.88 -8.29 -3.15
N TRP A 18 6.22 -7.62 -2.04
CA TRP A 18 7.57 -7.06 -1.90
C TRP A 18 8.60 -8.16 -1.67
N PRO A 19 9.78 -8.12 -2.33
CA PRO A 19 10.83 -9.08 -2.07
C PRO A 19 11.26 -9.05 -0.60
N LEU A 20 11.47 -10.23 0.01
CA LEU A 20 11.91 -10.35 1.39
C LEU A 20 13.19 -9.53 1.65
N LYS A 21 14.15 -9.58 0.72
CA LYS A 21 15.38 -8.78 0.79
C LYS A 21 15.08 -7.28 0.90
N SER A 22 14.17 -6.77 0.09
CA SER A 22 13.79 -5.35 0.10
C SER A 22 13.15 -4.94 1.43
N VAL A 23 12.33 -5.80 2.05
CA VAL A 23 11.73 -5.54 3.37
C VAL A 23 12.79 -5.61 4.47
N ALA A 24 13.65 -6.64 4.44
CA ALA A 24 14.72 -6.84 5.43
C ALA A 24 15.76 -5.71 5.41
N SER A 25 16.05 -5.12 4.25
CA SER A 25 16.94 -3.96 4.12
C SER A 25 16.38 -2.66 4.70
N HIS A 26 15.10 -2.61 5.09
CA HIS A 26 14.44 -1.41 5.63
C HIS A 26 13.74 -1.69 6.98
N PRO A 27 14.49 -1.99 8.05
CA PRO A 27 13.93 -2.42 9.33
C PRO A 27 12.99 -1.37 9.97
N GLN A 28 13.18 -0.09 9.65
CA GLN A 28 12.28 1.01 10.04
C GLN A 28 10.82 0.79 9.65
N VAL A 29 10.54 -0.01 8.61
CA VAL A 29 9.15 -0.35 8.24
C VAL A 29 8.43 -1.06 9.38
N PHE A 30 9.16 -1.84 10.20
CA PHE A 30 8.59 -2.57 11.33
C PHE A 30 8.28 -1.68 12.54
N SER A 31 8.77 -0.43 12.59
CA SER A 31 8.38 0.52 13.65
C SER A 31 7.04 1.20 13.36
N TYR A 32 6.58 1.22 12.10
CA TYR A 32 5.32 1.85 11.73
C TYR A 32 4.09 1.03 12.17
N SER A 33 3.02 1.73 12.53
CA SER A 33 1.73 1.10 12.84
C SER A 33 1.15 0.37 11.62
N MET A 34 0.63 -0.84 11.83
CA MET A 34 -0.08 -1.60 10.81
C MET A 34 -1.31 -0.83 10.32
N GLU A 35 -2.19 -0.48 11.26
CA GLU A 35 -3.50 0.10 10.97
C GLU A 35 -3.40 1.56 10.53
N LYS A 36 -2.47 2.34 11.10
CA LYS A 36 -2.37 3.78 10.82
C LYS A 36 -1.46 4.14 9.65
N ARG A 37 -0.60 3.23 9.17
CA ARG A 37 0.39 3.55 8.11
C ARG A 37 0.56 2.46 7.07
N ILE A 38 0.85 1.22 7.49
CA ILE A 38 1.19 0.16 6.54
C ILE A 38 -0.02 -0.19 5.68
N VAL A 39 -1.14 -0.58 6.30
CA VAL A 39 -2.35 -1.03 5.59
C VAL A 39 -2.94 0.08 4.71
N PRO A 40 -3.17 1.32 5.19
CA PRO A 40 -3.80 2.34 4.34
C PRO A 40 -2.96 2.70 3.12
N ARG A 41 -1.63 2.76 3.25
CA ARG A 41 -0.74 3.03 2.12
C ARG A 41 -0.70 1.87 1.14
N CYS A 42 -0.63 0.65 1.64
CA CYS A 42 -0.68 -0.56 0.83
C CYS A 42 -1.99 -0.65 0.02
N ASN A 43 -3.13 -0.30 0.62
CA ASN A 43 -4.41 -0.31 -0.06
C ASN A 43 -4.48 0.73 -1.20
N VAL A 44 -3.95 1.95 -0.99
CA VAL A 44 -3.83 2.95 -2.07
C VAL A 44 -2.97 2.41 -3.21
N ILE A 45 -1.81 1.81 -2.91
CA ILE A 45 -0.94 1.23 -3.94
C ILE A 45 -1.67 0.10 -4.70
N LYS A 46 -2.39 -0.79 -4.01
CA LYS A 46 -3.19 -1.83 -4.66
C LYS A 46 -4.26 -1.26 -5.59
N ALA A 47 -5.01 -0.25 -5.14
CA ALA A 47 -6.04 0.40 -5.94
C ALA A 47 -5.47 1.08 -7.20
N LEU A 48 -4.27 1.65 -7.11
CA LEU A 48 -3.59 2.22 -8.27
C LEU A 48 -3.05 1.14 -9.21
N MET A 49 -2.50 0.04 -8.68
CA MET A 49 -2.03 -1.09 -9.48
C MET A 49 -3.17 -1.72 -10.28
N SER A 50 -4.32 -1.98 -9.65
CA SER A 50 -5.47 -2.59 -10.34
C SER A 50 -6.04 -1.73 -11.45
N LYS A 51 -5.82 -0.41 -11.39
CA LYS A 51 -6.24 0.56 -12.41
C LYS A 51 -5.13 0.91 -13.41
N GLY A 52 -3.94 0.30 -13.30
CA GLY A 52 -2.80 0.59 -14.17
C GLY A 52 -2.24 2.02 -14.03
N LEU A 53 -2.42 2.65 -12.87
CA LEU A 53 -2.10 4.06 -12.63
C LEU A 53 -0.74 4.29 -11.97
N LEU A 54 0.05 3.24 -11.80
CA LEU A 54 1.45 3.36 -11.39
C LEU A 54 2.35 3.48 -12.62
N GLY A 55 3.23 4.47 -12.63
CA GLY A 55 4.06 4.84 -13.79
C GLY A 55 4.95 3.71 -14.35
N LYS A 56 5.58 3.97 -15.51
CA LYS A 56 6.56 3.14 -16.24
C LYS A 56 6.37 1.61 -16.32
N GLY A 57 5.19 1.07 -15.97
CA GLY A 57 4.87 -0.34 -16.21
C GLY A 57 3.99 -1.00 -15.15
N SER A 58 3.21 -0.25 -14.37
CA SER A 58 2.41 -0.80 -13.27
C SER A 58 3.24 -1.53 -12.20
N GLU A 59 4.54 -1.22 -12.11
CA GLU A 59 5.45 -1.87 -11.18
C GLU A 59 5.18 -1.44 -9.73
N LEU A 60 5.31 -2.39 -8.81
CA LEU A 60 5.19 -2.15 -7.38
C LEU A 60 6.33 -1.22 -6.91
N PRO A 61 6.01 -0.02 -6.36
CA PRO A 61 7.04 0.90 -5.88
C PRO A 61 7.81 0.29 -4.72
N SER A 62 9.08 0.67 -4.52
CA SER A 62 9.87 0.10 -3.42
C SER A 62 9.23 0.35 -2.05
N VAL A 63 9.36 -0.62 -1.14
CA VAL A 63 8.76 -0.55 0.20
C VAL A 63 9.18 0.71 0.96
N SER A 64 10.44 1.14 0.81
CA SER A 64 10.93 2.38 1.42
C SER A 64 10.24 3.61 0.82
N THR A 65 10.07 3.67 -0.50
CA THR A 65 9.39 4.80 -1.15
C THR A 65 7.96 4.97 -0.64
N VAL A 66 7.27 3.86 -0.41
CA VAL A 66 5.89 3.87 0.11
C VAL A 66 5.85 4.24 1.60
N MET A 67 6.73 3.67 2.43
CA MET A 67 6.61 3.76 3.89
C MET A 67 7.32 4.98 4.51
N SER A 68 8.47 5.38 3.97
CA SER A 68 9.31 6.43 4.55
C SER A 68 8.77 7.85 4.33
N LYS A 69 7.89 8.07 3.35
CA LYS A 69 7.29 9.38 3.08
C LYS A 69 6.41 9.88 4.21
N THR A 70 6.35 11.19 4.43
CA THR A 70 5.30 11.82 5.25
C THR A 70 3.92 11.59 4.62
N ASN A 71 2.84 11.81 5.36
CA ASN A 71 1.49 11.68 4.80
C ASN A 71 1.27 12.63 3.63
N GLN A 72 1.69 13.90 3.77
CA GLN A 72 1.61 14.88 2.69
C GLN A 72 2.38 14.43 1.44
N ALA A 73 3.65 14.00 1.60
CA ALA A 73 4.45 13.55 0.47
C ALA A 73 3.87 12.28 -0.20
N PHE A 74 3.27 11.38 0.59
CA PHE A 74 2.59 10.20 0.08
C PHE A 74 1.34 10.58 -0.73
N LEU A 75 0.47 11.43 -0.16
CA LEU A 75 -0.78 11.88 -0.79
C LEU A 75 -0.51 12.66 -2.08
N ASN A 76 0.47 13.57 -2.07
CA ASN A 76 0.85 14.33 -3.26
C ASN A 76 1.34 13.41 -4.39
N GLN A 77 1.99 12.30 -4.04
CA GLN A 77 2.56 11.39 -5.01
C GLN A 77 1.53 10.40 -5.58
N TYR A 78 0.65 9.85 -4.75
CA TYR A 78 -0.20 8.71 -5.09
C TYR A 78 -1.70 9.02 -5.10
N VAL A 79 -2.14 10.15 -4.57
CA VAL A 79 -3.56 10.47 -4.43
C VAL A 79 -3.92 11.72 -5.23
N MET A 80 -3.24 12.84 -4.98
CA MET A 80 -3.60 14.13 -5.59
C MET A 80 -3.40 14.20 -7.11
N LYS A 81 -2.54 13.34 -7.68
CA LYS A 81 -2.32 13.28 -9.14
C LYS A 81 -3.49 12.67 -9.91
N HIS A 82 -4.42 12.01 -9.23
CA HIS A 82 -5.53 11.31 -9.84
C HIS A 82 -6.84 12.01 -9.49
N GLU A 83 -7.07 13.20 -10.04
CA GLU A 83 -8.22 14.07 -9.70
C GLU A 83 -9.56 13.32 -9.69
N LYS A 84 -9.80 12.48 -10.72
CA LYS A 84 -11.02 11.67 -10.85
C LYS A 84 -11.19 10.59 -9.78
N LEU A 85 -10.08 10.09 -9.22
CA LEU A 85 -10.06 9.03 -8.21
C LEU A 85 -9.72 9.56 -6.82
N PHE A 86 -9.48 10.86 -6.68
CA PHE A 86 -9.05 11.47 -5.44
C PHE A 86 -9.99 11.13 -4.27
N PRO A 87 -11.33 11.23 -4.39
CA PRO A 87 -12.23 10.88 -3.28
C PRO A 87 -12.10 9.41 -2.85
N GLU A 88 -12.02 8.49 -3.80
CA GLU A 88 -11.87 7.04 -3.56
C GLU A 88 -10.53 6.74 -2.87
N LEU A 89 -9.43 7.23 -3.43
CA LEU A 89 -8.08 7.00 -2.90
C LEU A 89 -7.88 7.65 -1.52
N MET A 90 -8.50 8.81 -1.28
CA MET A 90 -8.48 9.46 0.02
C MET A 90 -9.28 8.68 1.07
N ALA A 91 -10.44 8.13 0.72
CA ALA A 91 -11.22 7.28 1.61
C ALA A 91 -10.44 6.01 2.01
N ILE A 92 -9.81 5.36 1.02
CA ILE A 92 -8.91 4.22 1.25
C ILE A 92 -7.76 4.59 2.19
N PHE A 93 -7.12 5.74 1.96
CA PHE A 93 -6.00 6.21 2.79
C PHE A 93 -6.40 6.51 4.24
N LYS A 94 -7.61 7.01 4.46
CA LYS A 94 -8.15 7.26 5.81
C LYS A 94 -8.58 5.97 6.53
N GLY A 95 -8.66 4.85 5.81
CA GLY A 95 -9.22 3.62 6.34
C GLY A 95 -10.75 3.68 6.47
N GLU A 96 -11.40 4.61 5.77
CA GLU A 96 -12.85 4.57 5.60
C GLU A 96 -13.13 3.35 4.73
N GLN A 97 -13.84 2.37 5.31
CA GLN A 97 -14.21 1.13 4.64
C GLN A 97 -15.11 1.44 3.45
N VAL A 98 -14.53 1.80 2.30
CA VAL A 98 -15.18 1.58 1.02
C VAL A 98 -15.11 0.08 0.85
N SER A 99 -16.25 -0.58 1.04
CA SER A 99 -16.46 -2.00 0.74
C SER A 99 -16.23 -2.24 -0.75
N ILE A 100 -14.97 -2.20 -1.18
CA ILE A 100 -14.57 -2.77 -2.47
C ILE A 100 -14.50 -4.25 -2.19
N ASP A 101 -15.55 -4.96 -2.62
CA ASP A 101 -15.66 -6.39 -2.49
C ASP A 101 -14.52 -7.04 -3.30
N LEU A 102 -13.37 -7.21 -2.66
CA LEU A 102 -12.14 -7.78 -3.23
C LEU A 102 -12.36 -9.19 -3.79
N LYS A 103 -13.48 -9.84 -3.45
CA LYS A 103 -13.89 -11.12 -4.03
C LYS A 103 -14.31 -10.99 -5.50
N ALA A 104 -14.89 -9.87 -5.92
CA ALA A 104 -15.32 -9.67 -7.30
C ALA A 104 -14.15 -9.50 -8.28
N LEU A 105 -13.00 -8.97 -7.81
CA LEU A 105 -11.81 -8.75 -8.63
C LEU A 105 -10.90 -9.99 -8.77
N LEU A 106 -11.16 -11.03 -7.99
CA LEU A 106 -10.40 -12.29 -8.02
C LEU A 106 -11.23 -13.46 -8.59
N SER A 107 -12.50 -13.23 -8.92
CA SER A 107 -13.37 -14.22 -9.55
C SER A 107 -13.34 -14.19 -11.08
N GLU A 108 -12.59 -13.27 -11.70
CA GLU A 108 -12.45 -13.14 -13.16
C GLU A 108 -11.03 -13.50 -13.66
N GLN A 109 -10.38 -14.47 -13.01
CA GLN A 109 -9.20 -15.19 -13.53
C GLN A 109 -9.37 -16.69 -13.34
#